data_AF-A0AAI9F337-F1
#
_entry.id   AF-A0AAI9F337-F1
#
_cell.length_a   1.000
_cell.length_b   1.000
_cell.length_c   1.000
_cell.angle_alpha   90.00
_cell.angle_beta   90.00
_cell.angle_gamma   90.00
#
_symmetry.space_group_name_H-M   'P 1'
#
loop_
_entity.id
_entity.type
_entity.pdbx_description
1 polymer ?
#
loop_
_entity_poly.entity_id
_entity_poly.type
_entity_poly.pdbx_seq_one_letter_code
_entity_poly.pdbx_strand_id
1 'polypeptide(L)'
;MREKFLKILNESYYNLTDKDKKNFEEIMQDDGLGKCKPKFNLWGFLFGWFYLLYRRMSIEAIAVLLISLLFGYILVYLKFHPLLVLGEIFIINSFLSGFCYYFLYLNKFSRDIDYCGEYNTDIDCMKKRAKPKLLPVVIAVIFIVVLIWPWIYALITGVSLRS
;
A
#
# COMPACT_ATOMS: atom_id res chain seq x y z
N MET A 1 0.87 19.30 -19.34
CA MET A 1 1.43 17.98 -18.96
C MET A 1 0.45 17.13 -18.15
N ARG A 2 -0.24 17.71 -17.15
CA ARG A 2 -1.31 17.03 -16.40
C ARG A 2 -2.32 16.24 -17.23
N GLU A 3 -2.83 16.81 -18.32
CA GLU A 3 -3.78 16.12 -19.22
C GLU A 3 -3.20 14.85 -19.87
N LYS A 4 -1.90 14.86 -20.22
CA LYS A 4 -1.18 13.67 -20.72
C LYS A 4 -1.21 12.57 -19.67
N PHE A 5 -0.85 12.89 -18.42
CA PHE A 5 -0.84 11.94 -17.33
C PHE A 5 -2.23 11.41 -16.98
N LEU A 6 -3.26 12.27 -16.98
CA LEU A 6 -4.64 11.85 -16.76
C LEU A 6 -5.12 10.89 -17.85
N LYS A 7 -4.76 11.16 -19.11
CA LYS A 7 -5.07 10.26 -20.22
C LYS A 7 -4.40 8.89 -20.02
N ILE A 8 -3.10 8.86 -19.75
CA ILE A 8 -2.36 7.62 -19.50
C ILE A 8 -2.94 6.88 -18.29
N LEU A 9 -3.27 7.59 -17.21
CA LEU A 9 -3.88 7.01 -16.01
C LEU A 9 -5.22 6.34 -16.37
N ASN A 10 -6.11 7.04 -17.08
CA ASN A 10 -7.41 6.49 -17.48
C ASN A 10 -7.29 5.28 -18.41
N GLU A 11 -6.28 5.25 -19.29
CA GLU A 11 -6.07 4.16 -20.24
C GLU A 11 -5.36 2.94 -19.62
N SER A 12 -4.54 3.15 -18.59
CA SER A 12 -3.72 2.10 -17.96
C SER A 12 -4.34 1.50 -16.71
N TYR A 13 -5.17 2.25 -15.98
CA TYR A 13 -5.66 1.87 -14.67
C TYR A 13 -6.89 0.96 -14.76
N TYR A 14 -6.86 -0.13 -13.98
CA TYR A 14 -7.96 -1.11 -13.95
C TYR A 14 -9.02 -0.76 -12.93
N ASN A 15 -10.29 -0.82 -13.37
CA ASN A 15 -11.50 -0.67 -12.57
C ASN A 15 -11.59 0.67 -11.81
N LEU A 16 -11.34 1.80 -12.48
CA LEU A 16 -11.59 3.13 -11.90
C LEU A 16 -13.09 3.43 -11.88
N THR A 17 -13.62 3.73 -10.69
CA THR A 17 -14.90 4.43 -10.58
C THR A 17 -14.72 5.90 -10.95
N ASP A 18 -15.81 6.61 -11.27
CA ASP A 18 -15.73 8.05 -11.56
C ASP A 18 -15.28 8.86 -10.34
N LYS A 19 -15.59 8.37 -9.13
CA LYS A 19 -15.08 8.93 -7.87
C LYS A 19 -13.55 8.82 -7.81
N ASP A 20 -12.99 7.68 -8.21
CA ASP A 20 -11.54 7.48 -8.21
C ASP A 20 -10.86 8.41 -9.21
N LYS A 21 -11.40 8.53 -10.42
CA LYS A 21 -10.89 9.45 -11.45
C LYS A 21 -10.85 10.89 -10.94
N LYS A 22 -11.94 11.34 -10.32
CA LYS A 22 -12.03 12.70 -9.77
C LYS A 22 -11.02 12.92 -8.65
N ASN A 23 -10.82 11.95 -7.76
CA ASN A 23 -9.83 12.03 -6.70
C ASN A 23 -8.40 12.09 -7.25
N PHE A 24 -8.10 11.28 -8.28
CA PHE A 24 -6.81 11.35 -8.96
C PHE A 24 -6.59 12.68 -9.65
N GLU A 25 -7.58 13.17 -10.38
CA GLU A 25 -7.52 14.48 -11.04
C GLU A 25 -7.26 15.59 -10.02
N GLU A 26 -8.00 15.63 -8.91
CA GLU A 26 -7.85 16.67 -7.88
C GLU A 26 -6.46 16.68 -7.23
N ILE A 27 -5.88 15.50 -7.03
CA ILE A 27 -4.59 15.35 -6.34
C ILE A 27 -3.40 15.47 -7.31
N MET A 28 -3.57 15.11 -8.58
CA MET A 28 -2.49 15.09 -9.56
C MET A 28 -1.96 16.50 -9.86
N GLN A 29 -0.64 16.63 -9.78
CA GLN A 29 0.13 17.81 -10.16
C GLN A 29 0.46 17.81 -11.65
N ASP A 30 1.07 18.90 -12.12
CA ASP A 30 1.39 19.06 -13.54
C ASP A 30 2.48 18.11 -14.05
N ASP A 31 3.31 17.59 -13.14
CA ASP A 31 4.34 16.57 -13.34
C ASP A 31 3.83 15.12 -13.18
N GLY A 32 2.53 14.93 -12.91
CA GLY A 32 1.93 13.61 -12.72
C GLY A 32 2.09 13.02 -11.31
N LEU A 33 2.81 13.69 -10.41
CA LEU A 33 2.90 13.32 -9.00
C LEU A 33 1.64 13.71 -8.23
N GLY A 34 1.42 13.07 -7.07
CA GLY A 34 0.33 13.45 -6.18
C GLY A 34 0.69 14.65 -5.29
N LYS A 35 -0.26 15.54 -5.04
CA LYS A 35 -0.20 16.44 -3.87
C LYS A 35 -0.41 15.63 -2.60
N CYS A 36 0.26 16.03 -1.51
CA CYS A 36 -0.01 15.47 -0.20
C CYS A 36 -1.39 15.94 0.29
N LYS A 37 -2.44 15.22 -0.10
CA LYS A 37 -3.82 15.45 0.32
C LYS A 37 -4.46 14.12 0.71
N PRO A 38 -5.01 14.00 1.93
CA PRO A 38 -5.71 12.79 2.33
C PRO A 38 -7.05 12.69 1.59
N LYS A 39 -7.27 11.58 0.89
CA LYS A 39 -8.54 11.21 0.25
C LYS A 39 -8.86 9.76 0.57
N PHE A 40 -10.04 9.55 1.15
CA PHE A 40 -10.44 8.25 1.65
C PHE A 40 -10.71 7.24 0.53
N ASN A 41 -10.02 6.09 0.60
CA ASN A 41 -10.30 4.89 -0.18
C ASN A 41 -10.71 3.75 0.76
N LEU A 42 -11.91 3.20 0.55
CA LEU A 42 -12.48 2.15 1.42
C LEU A 42 -11.64 0.87 1.43
N TRP A 43 -11.22 0.40 0.26
CA TRP A 43 -10.46 -0.85 0.15
C TRP A 43 -9.05 -0.70 0.72
N GLY A 44 -8.41 0.45 0.48
CA GLY A 44 -7.16 0.81 1.12
C GLY A 44 -7.30 0.81 2.64
N PHE A 45 -8.39 1.36 3.16
CA PHE A 45 -8.63 1.41 4.60
C PHE A 45 -8.86 0.02 5.21
N LEU A 46 -9.73 -0.80 4.62
CA LEU A 46 -10.09 -2.11 5.18
C LEU A 46 -8.98 -3.15 5.09
N PHE A 47 -8.22 -3.14 3.99
CA PHE A 47 -7.22 -4.17 3.71
C PHE A 47 -5.78 -3.68 3.83
N GLY A 48 -5.57 -2.43 4.25
CA GLY A 48 -4.25 -1.97 4.61
C GLY A 48 -3.24 -2.02 3.45
N TRP A 49 -2.00 -2.28 3.81
CA TRP A 49 -0.89 -2.56 2.91
C TRP A 49 -1.10 -3.79 2.00
N PHE A 50 -1.97 -4.75 2.35
CA PHE A 50 -2.28 -5.87 1.45
C PHE A 50 -3.01 -5.40 0.18
N TYR A 51 -3.90 -4.41 0.31
CA TYR A 51 -4.51 -3.80 -0.87
C TYR A 51 -3.47 -3.10 -1.74
N LEU A 52 -2.47 -2.47 -1.12
CA LEU A 52 -1.37 -1.84 -1.85
C LEU A 52 -0.55 -2.89 -2.62
N LEU A 53 -0.23 -4.03 -1.99
CA LEU A 53 0.43 -5.16 -2.64
C LEU A 53 -0.39 -5.74 -3.81
N TYR A 54 -1.69 -5.90 -3.62
CA TYR A 54 -2.61 -6.34 -4.67
C TYR A 54 -2.53 -5.44 -5.91
N ARG A 55 -2.44 -4.13 -5.69
CA ARG A 55 -2.27 -3.10 -6.74
C ARG A 55 -0.81 -2.94 -7.21
N ARG A 56 0.09 -3.83 -6.78
CA ARG A 56 1.53 -3.84 -7.11
C ARG A 56 2.28 -2.57 -6.68
N MET A 57 1.80 -1.92 -5.63
CA MET A 57 2.47 -0.78 -4.98
C MET A 57 3.40 -1.31 -3.88
N SER A 58 4.39 -2.13 -4.25
CA SER A 58 5.22 -2.86 -3.28
C SER A 58 6.07 -1.95 -2.41
N ILE A 59 6.63 -0.89 -2.99
CA ILE A 59 7.47 0.07 -2.25
C ILE A 59 6.61 0.83 -1.25
N GLU A 60 5.43 1.28 -1.68
CA GLU A 60 4.47 2.01 -0.85
C GLU A 60 3.93 1.11 0.27
N ALA A 61 3.64 -0.16 -0.02
CA ALA A 61 3.18 -1.13 0.95
C ALA A 61 4.23 -1.38 2.05
N ILE A 62 5.51 -1.52 1.66
CA ILE A 62 6.62 -1.66 2.61
C ILE A 62 6.78 -0.39 3.45
N ALA A 63 6.70 0.80 2.83
CA ALA A 63 6.80 2.07 3.55
C ALA A 63 5.69 2.19 4.61
N VAL A 64 4.44 1.90 4.26
CA VAL A 64 3.31 1.90 5.22
C VAL A 64 3.54 0.90 6.35
N LEU A 65 4.05 -0.30 6.04
CA LEU A 65 4.35 -1.31 7.05
C LEU A 65 5.49 -0.87 7.99
N LEU A 66 6.60 -0.33 7.46
CA LEU A 66 7.70 0.16 8.27
C LEU A 66 7.29 1.30 9.19
N ILE A 67 6.50 2.26 8.69
CA ILE A 67 5.97 3.35 9.52
C ILE A 67 5.08 2.77 10.63
N SER A 68 4.16 1.86 10.29
CA SER A 68 3.27 1.23 11.28
C SER A 68 4.08 0.48 12.36
N LEU A 69 5.12 -0.27 11.97
CA LEU A 69 6.00 -0.97 12.90
C LEU A 69 6.84 -0.03 13.77
N LEU A 70 7.30 1.10 13.22
CA LEU A 70 8.04 2.12 13.97
C LEU A 70 7.21 2.70 15.10
N PHE A 71 5.94 3.04 14.82
CA PHE A 71 5.02 3.50 15.85
C PHE A 71 4.76 2.42 16.91
N GLY A 72 4.51 1.19 16.48
CA GLY A 72 4.40 0.05 17.39
C GLY A 72 5.64 -0.12 18.27
N TYR A 73 6.84 -0.01 17.72
CA TYR A 73 8.10 -0.08 18.47
C TYR A 73 8.20 1.03 19.53
N ILE A 74 7.85 2.26 19.18
CA ILE A 74 7.84 3.39 20.12
C ILE A 74 6.87 3.10 21.29
N LEU A 75 5.68 2.58 21.00
CA LEU A 75 4.70 2.24 22.04
C LEU A 75 5.18 1.10 22.96
N VAL A 76 5.84 0.07 22.40
CA VAL A 76 6.48 -0.99 23.20
C VAL A 76 7.56 -0.42 24.10
N TYR A 77 8.41 0.47 23.57
CA TYR A 77 9.47 1.14 24.33
C TYR A 77 8.89 1.97 25.49
N LEU A 78 7.76 2.64 25.26
CA LEU A 78 7.00 3.38 26.27
C LEU A 78 6.21 2.47 27.23
N LYS A 79 6.37 1.14 27.14
CA LYS A 79 5.72 0.11 27.98
C LYS A 79 4.20 0.13 27.90
N PHE A 80 3.63 0.53 26.75
CA PHE A 80 2.20 0.39 26.53
C PHE A 80 1.79 -1.10 26.51
N HIS A 81 0.52 -1.35 26.85
CA HIS A 81 -0.04 -2.69 26.84
C HIS A 81 0.07 -3.33 25.44
N PRO A 82 0.54 -4.58 25.29
CA PRO A 82 0.77 -5.20 23.97
C PRO A 82 -0.46 -5.20 23.04
N LEU A 83 -1.67 -5.33 23.59
CA LEU A 83 -2.91 -5.21 22.79
C LEU A 83 -3.10 -3.82 22.18
N LEU A 84 -2.72 -2.76 22.92
CA LEU A 84 -2.82 -1.39 22.42
C LEU A 84 -1.78 -1.14 21.33
N VAL A 85 -0.57 -1.67 21.50
CA VAL A 85 0.48 -1.64 20.47
C VAL A 85 -0.02 -2.30 19.18
N LEU A 86 -0.53 -3.53 19.27
CA LEU A 86 -1.03 -4.26 18.10
C LEU A 86 -2.20 -3.53 17.44
N GLY A 87 -3.16 -3.05 18.23
CA GLY A 87 -4.29 -2.27 17.72
C GLY A 87 -3.84 -1.00 16.99
N GLU A 88 -2.84 -0.30 17.51
CA GLU A 88 -2.31 0.92 16.91
C GLU A 88 -1.58 0.66 15.58
N ILE A 89 -0.78 -0.41 15.50
CA ILE A 89 -0.15 -0.84 14.23
C ILE A 89 -1.23 -1.08 13.15
N PHE A 90 -2.32 -1.77 13.48
CA PHE A 90 -3.43 -2.00 12.55
C PHE A 90 -4.13 -0.71 12.14
N ILE A 91 -4.36 0.19 13.10
CA ILE A 91 -4.98 1.50 12.87
C ILE A 91 -4.11 2.32 11.92
N ILE A 92 -2.83 2.54 12.25
CA ILE A 92 -1.93 3.35 11.42
C ILE A 92 -1.82 2.78 10.01
N ASN A 93 -1.70 1.46 9.88
CA ASN A 93 -1.63 0.81 8.58
C ASN A 93 -2.86 1.16 7.73
N SER A 94 -4.06 0.98 8.30
CA SER A 94 -5.36 1.25 7.67
C SER A 94 -5.54 2.73 7.31
N PHE A 95 -5.14 3.63 8.20
CA PHE A 95 -5.23 5.07 7.97
C PHE A 95 -4.30 5.52 6.84
N LEU A 96 -3.05 5.08 6.85
CA LEU A 96 -2.08 5.42 5.80
C LEU A 96 -2.50 4.85 4.45
N SER A 97 -2.85 3.57 4.38
CA SER A 97 -3.28 2.94 3.12
C SER A 97 -4.65 3.45 2.64
N GLY A 98 -5.53 3.87 3.53
CA GLY A 98 -6.88 4.35 3.22
C GLY A 98 -6.92 5.80 2.81
N PHE A 99 -6.39 6.71 3.65
CA PHE A 99 -6.42 8.15 3.38
C PHE A 99 -5.32 8.61 2.44
N CYS A 100 -4.18 7.93 2.38
CA CYS A 100 -3.10 8.31 1.46
C CYS A 100 -3.10 7.46 0.19
N TYR A 101 -4.11 6.61 -0.05
CA TYR A 101 -4.17 5.69 -1.19
C TYR A 101 -3.83 6.35 -2.53
N TYR A 102 -4.55 7.43 -2.86
CA TYR A 102 -4.44 8.08 -4.17
C TYR A 102 -3.06 8.73 -4.35
N PHE A 103 -2.50 9.31 -3.28
CA PHE A 103 -1.14 9.83 -3.29
C PHE A 103 -0.10 8.71 -3.51
N LEU A 104 -0.20 7.62 -2.75
CA LEU A 104 0.69 6.45 -2.89
C LEU A 104 0.60 5.86 -4.30
N TYR A 105 -0.60 5.79 -4.86
CA TYR A 105 -0.78 5.29 -6.22
C TYR A 105 -0.15 6.22 -7.25
N LEU A 106 -0.29 7.54 -7.11
CA LEU A 106 0.35 8.48 -8.05
C LEU A 106 1.88 8.38 -8.00
N ASN A 107 2.48 8.12 -6.83
CA ASN A 107 3.92 7.86 -6.73
C ASN A 107 4.31 6.58 -7.50
N LYS A 108 3.53 5.52 -7.37
CA LYS A 108 3.73 4.30 -8.16
C LYS A 108 3.53 4.55 -9.65
N PHE A 109 2.55 5.36 -10.02
CA PHE A 109 2.22 5.70 -11.40
C PHE A 109 3.34 6.47 -12.08
N SER A 110 3.87 7.51 -11.43
CA SER A 110 5.05 8.25 -11.91
C SER A 110 6.24 7.31 -12.13
N ARG A 111 6.55 6.45 -11.14
CA ARG A 111 7.61 5.45 -11.29
C ARG A 111 7.37 4.50 -12.48
N ASP A 112 6.14 4.07 -12.71
CA ASP A 112 5.83 3.20 -13.85
C ASP A 112 5.99 3.91 -15.19
N ILE A 113 5.70 5.22 -15.26
CA ILE A 113 5.95 6.03 -16.46
C ILE A 113 7.44 6.10 -16.76
N ASP A 114 8.27 6.34 -15.74
CA ASP A 114 9.73 6.37 -15.91
C ASP A 114 10.25 5.03 -16.45
N TYR A 115 9.68 3.91 -15.97
CA TYR A 115 10.02 2.57 -16.46
C TYR A 115 9.51 2.25 -17.87
N CYS A 116 8.34 2.75 -18.26
CA CYS A 116 7.71 2.48 -19.56
C CYS A 116 8.00 3.56 -20.60
N GLY A 117 8.86 4.54 -20.28
CA GLY A 117 9.26 5.64 -21.14
C GLY A 117 8.50 6.93 -20.85
N GLU A 118 9.20 7.98 -20.45
CA GLU A 118 8.59 9.27 -20.08
C GLU A 118 8.09 10.06 -21.31
N TYR A 119 8.90 10.08 -22.38
CA TYR A 119 8.60 10.84 -23.60
C TYR A 119 7.53 10.15 -24.45
N ASN A 120 7.74 8.87 -24.77
CA ASN A 120 6.82 8.00 -25.51
C ASN A 120 6.37 6.83 -24.64
N THR A 121 5.46 7.09 -23.70
CA THR A 121 4.99 6.08 -22.75
C THR A 121 4.24 4.97 -23.46
N ASP A 122 4.76 3.75 -23.35
CA ASP A 122 4.09 2.55 -23.84
C ASP A 122 2.89 2.20 -22.95
N ILE A 123 1.69 2.40 -23.48
CA ILE A 123 0.43 2.13 -22.80
C ILE A 123 0.27 0.64 -22.47
N ASP A 124 0.80 -0.27 -23.28
CA ASP A 124 0.70 -1.71 -23.03
C ASP A 124 1.62 -2.13 -21.89
N CYS A 125 2.82 -1.56 -21.82
CA CYS A 125 3.70 -1.65 -20.66
C CYS A 125 3.01 -1.16 -19.38
N MET A 126 2.37 0.02 -19.44
CA MET A 126 1.64 0.60 -18.31
C MET A 126 0.48 -0.29 -17.84
N LYS A 127 -0.35 -0.79 -18.76
CA LYS A 127 -1.45 -1.73 -18.45
C LYS A 127 -0.92 -3.00 -17.76
N LYS A 128 0.20 -3.57 -18.23
CA LYS A 128 0.79 -4.77 -17.63
C LYS A 128 1.27 -4.53 -16.20
N ARG A 129 1.73 -3.31 -15.90
CA ARG A 129 2.18 -2.91 -14.54
C ARG A 129 1.04 -2.46 -13.63
N ALA A 130 -0.01 -1.87 -14.16
CA ALA A 130 -1.22 -1.48 -13.43
C ALA A 130 -2.14 -2.66 -13.11
N LYS A 131 -2.08 -3.75 -13.89
CA LYS A 131 -2.89 -4.95 -13.67
C LYS A 131 -2.64 -5.52 -12.26
N PRO A 132 -3.69 -5.64 -11.43
CA PRO A 132 -3.56 -6.22 -10.09
C PRO A 132 -3.05 -7.66 -10.13
N LYS A 133 -2.34 -8.07 -9.07
CA LYS A 133 -1.85 -9.44 -8.91
C LYS A 133 -2.06 -9.90 -7.47
N LEU A 134 -2.62 -11.09 -7.30
CA LEU A 134 -2.77 -11.73 -5.99
C LEU A 134 -1.47 -12.34 -5.47
N LEU A 135 -0.56 -12.71 -6.37
CA LEU A 135 0.69 -13.40 -6.00
C LEU A 135 1.50 -12.68 -4.89
N PRO A 136 1.72 -11.34 -4.95
CA PRO A 136 2.43 -10.64 -3.86
C PRO A 136 1.72 -10.71 -2.51
N VAL A 137 0.37 -10.70 -2.51
CA VAL A 137 -0.45 -10.80 -1.30
C VAL A 137 -0.30 -12.20 -0.70
N VAL A 138 -0.39 -13.25 -1.51
CA VAL A 138 -0.23 -14.64 -1.06
C VAL A 138 1.15 -14.86 -0.44
N ILE A 139 2.20 -14.38 -1.09
CA ILE A 139 3.58 -14.47 -0.56
C ILE A 139 3.69 -13.77 0.80
N ALA A 140 3.11 -12.57 0.92
CA ALA A 140 3.12 -11.84 2.19
C ALA A 140 2.38 -12.59 3.31
N VAL A 141 1.22 -13.18 3.02
CA VAL A 141 0.46 -13.98 4.01
C VAL A 141 1.26 -15.20 4.46
N ILE A 142 1.85 -15.95 3.53
CA ILE A 142 2.69 -17.12 3.86
C ILE A 142 3.86 -16.70 4.75
N PHE A 143 4.53 -15.60 4.40
CA PHE A 143 5.66 -15.08 5.18
C PHE A 143 5.24 -14.74 6.64
N ILE A 144 4.09 -14.08 6.82
CA ILE A 144 3.56 -13.76 8.15
C ILE A 144 3.23 -15.02 8.95
N VAL A 145 2.59 -16.01 8.32
CA VAL A 145 2.28 -17.29 8.99
C VAL A 145 3.56 -17.96 9.46
N VAL A 146 4.60 -18.01 8.62
CA VAL A 146 5.91 -18.59 8.99
C VAL A 146 6.55 -17.83 10.16
N LEU A 147 6.46 -16.50 10.18
CA LEU A 147 7.04 -15.69 11.27
C LEU A 147 6.30 -15.87 12.60
N ILE A 148 4.97 -16.01 12.58
CA ILE A 148 4.15 -16.14 13.79
C ILE A 148 4.05 -17.61 14.23
N TRP A 149 4.37 -18.56 13.36
CA TRP A 149 4.30 -20.00 13.62
C TRP A 149 4.98 -20.45 14.92
N PRO A 150 6.21 -20.01 15.27
CA PRO A 150 6.85 -20.41 16.52
C PRO A 150 6.03 -20.03 17.76
N TRP A 151 5.39 -18.86 17.74
CA TRP A 151 4.53 -18.39 18.82
C TRP A 151 3.23 -19.20 18.92
N ILE A 152 2.61 -19.51 17.77
CA ILE A 152 1.41 -20.36 17.72
C ILE A 152 1.73 -21.77 18.23
N TYR A 153 2.85 -22.35 17.78
CA TYR A 153 3.31 -23.66 18.21
C TYR A 153 3.54 -23.72 19.73
N ALA A 154 4.20 -22.71 20.28
CA ALA A 154 4.44 -22.60 21.73
C ALA A 154 3.15 -22.47 22.55
N LEU A 155 2.19 -21.68 22.06
CA LEU A 155 0.86 -21.56 22.69
C LEU A 155 0.10 -22.89 22.72
N ILE A 156 0.19 -23.69 21.65
CA ILE A 156 -0.51 -24.99 21.54
C ILE A 156 0.18 -26.08 22.37
N THR A 157 1.51 -26.14 22.35
CA THR A 157 2.28 -27.23 22.96
C THR A 157 2.70 -26.94 24.40
N GLY A 158 2.54 -25.71 24.90
CA GLY A 158 2.99 -25.29 26.23
C GLY A 158 4.52 -25.22 26.36
N VAL A 159 5.26 -25.42 25.27
CA VAL A 159 6.73 -25.33 25.24
C VAL A 159 7.13 -23.86 25.41
N SER A 160 7.95 -23.59 26.41
CA SER A 160 8.54 -22.27 26.62
C SER A 160 9.48 -21.92 25.45
N LEU A 161 9.22 -20.81 24.77
CA LEU A 161 10.13 -20.22 23.77
C LEU A 161 11.33 -19.49 24.40
N ARG A 162 11.44 -19.42 25.73
CA ARG A 162 12.67 -18.97 26.38
C ARG A 162 13.73 -20.05 26.25
N SER A 163 14.80 -19.74 25.52
CA SER A 163 16.14 -20.25 25.83
C SER A 163 16.73 -19.43 26.97
#